data_AF-A0A1G8A3F1-F1
#
_entry.id   AF-A0A1G8A3F1-F1
#
_cell.length_a   1.000
_cell.length_b   1.000
_cell.length_c   1.000
_cell.angle_alpha   90.00
_cell.angle_beta   90.00
_cell.angle_gamma   90.00
#
_symmetry.space_group_name_H-M   'P 1'
#
loop_
_entity.id
_entity.type
_entity.pdbx_description
1 polymer ?
#
loop_
_entity_poly.entity_id
_entity_poly.type
_entity_poly.pdbx_seq_one_letter_code
_entity_poly.pdbx_strand_id
1 'polypeptide(L)' 'MDYRYADKCKVLAISVYPAVALADAQKKQDEARELIAKDIDPSLEGIVTRCLAQRAMHRI' A
#
# COMPACT_ATOMS: atom_id res chain seq x y z
N MET A 1 7.07 1.58 -7.95
CA MET A 1 7.84 2.54 -7.13
C MET A 1 8.83 1.73 -6.32
N ASP A 2 10.11 2.05 -6.46
CA ASP A 2 11.20 1.31 -5.82
C ASP A 2 11.47 1.91 -4.43
N TYR A 3 11.46 1.07 -3.40
CA TYR A 3 11.67 1.49 -2.02
C TYR A 3 12.58 0.52 -1.27
N ARG A 4 13.09 0.97 -0.11
CA ARG A 4 13.86 0.14 0.81
C ARG A 4 13.13 0.01 2.13
N TYR A 5 13.07 -1.21 2.64
CA TYR A 5 12.52 -1.52 3.95
C TYR A 5 13.29 -2.69 4.56
N ALA A 6 13.72 -2.56 5.82
CA ALA A 6 14.50 -3.57 6.54
C ALA A 6 15.70 -4.12 5.72
N ASP A 7 16.52 -3.20 5.19
CA ASP A 7 17.71 -3.48 4.36
C ASP A 7 17.42 -4.11 2.98
N LYS A 8 16.15 -4.34 2.63
CA LYS A 8 15.74 -4.98 1.37
C LYS A 8 15.17 -3.97 0.40
N CYS A 9 15.64 -4.01 -0.84
CA CYS A 9 15.01 -3.32 -1.97
C CYS A 9 13.73 -4.05 -2.37
N LYS A 10 12.62 -3.32 -2.49
CA LYS A 10 11.31 -3.84 -2.88
C LYS A 10 10.67 -2.92 -3.93
N VAL A 11 9.75 -3.49 -4.70
CA VAL A 11 8.99 -2.76 -5.72
C VAL A 11 7.51 -2.82 -5.35
N LEU A 12 6.87 -1.65 -5.30
CA LEU A 12 5.42 -1.53 -5.07
C LEU A 12 4.71 -1.18 -6.38
N ALA A 13 3.70 -1.99 -6.74
CA ALA A 13 2.77 -1.70 -7.83
C ALA A 13 1.61 -0.85 -7.28
N ILE A 14 1.49 0.39 -7.75
CA ILE A 14 0.57 1.38 -7.17
C ILE A 14 -0.70 1.56 -8.01
N SER A 15 -0.56 1.57 -9.33
CA SER A 15 -1.68 1.76 -10.25
C SER A 15 -1.48 1.01 -11.56
N VAL A 16 -2.60 0.69 -12.20
CA VAL A 16 -2.67 0.22 -13.58
C VAL A 16 -3.27 1.35 -14.42
N TYR A 17 -2.57 1.81 -15.44
CA TYR A 17 -3.04 2.84 -16.36
C TYR A 17 -3.78 2.20 -17.54
N PRO A 18 -4.87 2.79 -18.07
CA PRO A 18 -5.54 4.04 -17.67
C PRO A 18 -6.65 3.87 -16.61
N ALA A 19 -6.76 2.70 -15.99
CA ALA A 19 -7.83 2.37 -15.05
C ALA A 19 -7.87 3.26 -13.79
N VAL A 20 -6.76 3.93 -13.46
CA VAL A 20 -6.65 4.86 -12.32
C VAL A 20 -6.18 6.22 -12.81
N ALA A 21 -6.83 7.28 -12.34
CA ALA A 21 -6.42 8.66 -12.63
C ALA A 21 -5.02 8.95 -12.06
N LEU A 22 -4.24 9.76 -12.76
CA LEU A 22 -2.87 10.12 -12.36
C LEU A 22 -2.81 10.72 -10.95
N ALA A 23 -3.79 11.56 -10.60
CA ALA A 23 -3.89 12.19 -9.29
C ALA A 23 -4.04 11.17 -8.15
N ASP A 24 -4.84 10.12 -8.36
CA ASP A 24 -5.04 9.08 -7.34
C ASP A 24 -3.81 8.18 -7.21
N ALA A 25 -3.09 7.95 -8.31
CA ALA A 25 -1.82 7.24 -8.27
C ALA A 25 -0.75 8.02 -7.49
N GLN A 26 -0.71 9.35 -7.61
CA GLN A 26 0.19 10.22 -6.84
C GLN A 26 -0.14 10.19 -5.35
N LYS A 27 -1.41 10.32 -4.97
CA LYS A 27 -1.83 10.21 -3.56
C LYS A 27 -1.37 8.91 -2.92
N LYS A 28 -1.57 7.78 -3.60
CA LYS A 28 -1.09 6.46 -3.12
C LYS A 28 0.43 6.36 -3.02
N GLN A 29 1.19 7.10 -3.85
CA GLN A 29 2.64 7.18 -3.70
C GLN A 29 3.03 7.92 -2.43
N ASP A 30 2.34 9.02 -2.13
CA ASP A 30 2.63 9.82 -0.93
C ASP A 30 2.26 9.07 0.34
N GLU A 31 1.10 8.39 0.36
CA GLU A 31 0.71 7.48 1.45
C GLU A 31 1.76 6.39 1.68
N ALA A 32 2.27 5.76 0.62
CA ALA A 32 3.30 4.73 0.74
C ALA A 32 4.62 5.28 1.30
N ARG A 33 5.00 6.52 0.92
CA ARG A 33 6.19 7.20 1.47
C ARG A 33 6.03 7.51 2.96
N GLU A 34 4.85 7.94 3.38
CA GLU A 34 4.55 8.17 4.80
C GLU A 34 4.63 6.90 5.63
N LEU A 35 4.17 5.76 5.09
CA LEU A 35 4.27 4.46 5.76
C LEU A 35 5.72 4.03 5.94
N ILE A 36 6.55 4.21 4.92
CA ILE A 36 7.99 3.92 5.01
C ILE A 36 8.66 4.79 6.09
N ALA A 37 8.29 6.07 6.19
CA ALA A 37 8.80 6.97 7.22
C ALA A 37 8.40 6.55 8.65
N LYS A 38 7.33 5.76 8.79
CA LYS A 38 6.86 5.18 10.06
C LYS A 38 7.43 3.78 10.33
N ASP A 39 8.38 3.32 9.51
CA ASP A 39 8.91 1.95 9.54
C ASP A 39 7.82 0.87 9.33
N ILE A 40 6.79 1.17 8.54
CA ILE A 40 5.72 0.24 8.16
C ILE A 40 5.89 -0.17 6.70
N ASP A 41 5.77 -1.48 6.41
CA ASP A 41 5.81 -2.00 5.05
C ASP A 41 4.48 -1.70 4.31
N PRO A 42 4.49 -0.85 3.25
CA PRO A 42 3.26 -0.50 2.51
C PRO A 42 2.63 -1.68 1.77
N SER A 43 3.38 -2.76 1.50
CA SER A 43 2.84 -3.97 0.85
C SER A 43 1.94 -4.79 1.77
N LEU A 44 2.15 -4.71 3.09
CA LEU A 44 1.41 -5.49 4.07
C LEU A 44 0.14 -4.77 4.54
N GLU A 45 0.18 -3.43 4.62
CA GLU A 45 -0.95 -2.61 5.04
C GLU A 45 -2.23 -2.91 4.23
N GLY A 46 -2.12 -3.01 2.90
CA GLY A 46 -3.28 -3.32 2.04
C GLY A 46 -3.81 -4.75 2.16
N ILE A 47 -3.02 -5.69 2.69
CA ILE A 47 -3.44 -7.07 2.97
C ILE A 47 -4.10 -7.13 4.34
N VAL A 48 -3.50 -6.46 5.33
CA VAL A 48 -4.02 -6.38 6.71
C VAL A 48 -5.35 -5.66 6.74
N THR A 49 -5.46 -4.48 6.13
CA THR A 49 -6.71 -3.71 6.07
C THR A 49 -7.85 -4.51 5.44
N ARG A 50 -7.55 -5.20 4.33
CA ARG A 50 -8.50 -6.10 3.67
C ARG A 50 -8.91 -7.26 4.56
N CYS A 51 -7.94 -7.92 5.20
CA CYS A 51 -8.19 -9.06 6.08
C CYS A 51 -9.01 -8.66 7.30
N LEU A 52 -8.72 -7.52 7.92
CA LEU A 52 -9.49 -6.95 9.03
C LEU A 52 -10.93 -6.65 8.63
N ALA A 53 -11.14 -6.02 7.47
CA ALA A 53 -12.47 -5.77 6.93
C ALA A 53 -13.23 -7.08 6.67
N GLN A 54 -12.57 -8.07 6.09
CA GLN A 54 -13.17 -9.36 5.76
C GLN A 54 -13.52 -10.18 7.02
N ARG A 55 -12.68 -10.09 8.05
CA ARG A 55 -12.89 -10.73 9.36
C ARG A 55 -14.01 -10.08 10.16
N ALA A 56 -14.27 -8.78 9.97
CA ALA A 56 -15.40 -8.08 10.57
C ALA A 56 -16.74 -8.47 9.90
N MET A 57 -16.74 -8.76 8.60
CA MET A 57 -17.93 -9.19 7.85
C MET A 57 -18.33 -10.64 8.10
N HIS A 58 -17.37 -11.53 8.37
CA HIS A 58 -17.60 -12.97 8.60
C HIS A 58 -18.02 -13.31 10.03
N ARG A 59 -18.21 -12.32 10.90
CA ARG A 59 -18.49 -12.49 12.33
C ARG A 59 -19.87 -11.93 12.71
N ILE A 60 -20.89 -12.18 11.87
CA ILE A 60 -22.31 -11.99 12.15
C ILE A 60 -22.99 -13.35 12.06
#